data_AF-A0A2G1WCT3-F1
#
_entry.id   AF-A0A2G1WCT3-F1
#
_cell.length_a   1.000
_cell.length_b   1.000
_cell.length_c   1.000
_cell.angle_alpha   90.00
_cell.angle_beta   90.00
_cell.angle_gamma   90.00
#
_symmetry.space_group_name_H-M   'P 1'
#
loop_
_entity.id
_entity.type
_entity.pdbx_description
1 polymer ?
#
loop_
_entity_poly.entity_id
_entity_poly.type
_entity_poly.pdbx_seq_one_letter_code
_entity_poly.pdbx_strand_id
1 'polypeptide(L)'
;MVPVVSFHFPAIAVPMNSDTPSEPPFDGPPNDDDGSGGNPPGDGQLGGGQWGDGVPEGGPPADGPPGPPAPGNNPAADNPAVRARVPDHVAGGCFSTGAIVMTGPSEFIVDFLQTVGRPHRVAVRVIIPHAVMPQFVDALQKNLELYKGRFGEPMMPTPTPNPNAEQRRPSPQEIYDDLKLPDEVLSGTYANGVMIGHGATEFGLDFLTSFFPQSAVSARVFLAAGQVPRLLDSLRGATKQLEDRRKGNEGNQ
;
A
#
# COMPACT_ATOMS: atom_id res chain seq x y z
N MET A 1 -15.32 25.69 -11.32
CA MET A 1 -14.58 25.49 -10.07
C MET A 1 -14.76 24.05 -9.65
N VAL A 2 -13.69 23.25 -9.73
CA VAL A 2 -13.68 21.89 -9.15
C VAL A 2 -13.16 22.04 -7.72
N PRO A 3 -13.84 21.51 -6.69
CA PRO A 3 -13.34 21.61 -5.33
C PRO A 3 -12.06 20.78 -5.19
N VAL A 4 -10.93 21.45 -4.93
CA VAL A 4 -9.70 20.79 -4.50
C VAL A 4 -9.88 20.45 -3.03
N VAL A 5 -10.23 19.21 -2.73
CA VAL A 5 -10.31 18.72 -1.35
C VAL A 5 -8.92 18.26 -0.93
N SER A 6 -8.27 19.06 -0.10
CA SER A 6 -6.97 18.74 0.48
C SER A 6 -7.18 17.89 1.74
N PHE A 7 -6.70 16.65 1.73
CA PHE A 7 -6.86 15.71 2.85
C PHE A 7 -5.55 15.55 3.62
N HIS A 8 -5.63 15.74 4.94
CA HIS A 8 -4.57 15.41 5.89
C HIS A 8 -4.85 14.02 6.46
N PHE A 9 -3.90 13.10 6.32
CA PHE A 9 -3.97 11.78 6.95
C PHE A 9 -3.04 11.69 8.17
N PRO A 10 -3.52 11.17 9.31
CA PRO A 10 -2.67 10.55 10.30
C PRO A 10 -2.20 9.19 9.76
N ALA A 11 -0.91 8.90 9.89
CA ALA A 11 -0.37 7.58 9.59
C ALA A 11 -0.95 6.57 10.59
N ILE A 12 -1.85 5.69 10.15
CA ILE A 12 -2.23 4.52 10.94
C ILE A 12 -1.12 3.50 10.75
N ALA A 13 -0.20 3.43 11.72
CA ALA A 13 0.68 2.31 11.88
C ALA A 13 -0.16 1.15 12.43
N VAL A 14 -0.33 0.08 11.65
CA VAL A 14 -0.65 -1.23 12.21
C VAL A 14 0.67 -1.80 12.69
N PRO A 15 0.91 -1.96 14.00
CA PRO A 15 2.05 -2.75 14.46
C PRO A 15 1.80 -4.20 14.01
N MET A 16 2.62 -4.69 13.08
CA MET A 16 2.79 -6.13 12.89
C MET A 16 3.50 -6.62 14.15
N ASN A 17 2.75 -7.17 15.11
CA ASN A 17 3.33 -7.88 16.23
C ASN A 17 4.13 -9.04 15.66
N SER A 18 5.45 -8.99 15.77
CA SER A 18 6.33 -10.14 15.56
C SER A 18 6.24 -11.05 16.78
N ASP A 19 5.05 -11.62 17.02
CA ASP A 19 4.90 -12.81 17.85
C ASP A 19 4.76 -13.99 16.89
N THR A 20 5.90 -14.47 16.41
CA THR A 20 6.01 -15.86 15.99
C THR A 20 5.85 -16.70 17.26
N PRO A 21 4.84 -17.58 17.39
CA PRO A 21 4.88 -18.62 18.40
C PRO A 21 6.08 -19.49 18.09
N SER A 22 7.02 -19.60 19.03
CA SER A 22 8.09 -20.57 18.98
C SER A 22 7.47 -21.94 18.76
N GLU A 23 7.76 -22.60 17.63
CA GLU A 23 7.40 -24.01 17.46
C GLU A 23 8.04 -24.81 18.62
N PRO A 24 7.28 -25.66 19.32
CA PRO A 24 7.88 -26.56 20.30
C PRO A 24 8.82 -27.53 19.57
N PRO A 25 9.94 -27.95 20.19
CA PRO A 25 10.85 -28.90 19.58
C PRO A 25 10.11 -30.18 19.21
N PHE A 26 10.42 -30.70 18.03
CA PHE A 26 9.90 -31.94 17.49
C PHE A 26 10.36 -33.11 18.39
N ASP A 27 9.50 -33.53 19.32
CA ASP A 27 9.68 -34.76 20.09
C ASP A 27 9.57 -35.95 19.13
N GLY A 28 10.68 -36.66 18.98
CA GLY A 28 10.73 -37.90 18.21
C GLY A 28 9.77 -38.97 18.77
N PRO A 29 9.48 -40.02 17.98
CA PRO A 29 8.53 -41.05 18.40
C PRO A 29 9.01 -41.76 19.68
N PRO A 30 8.08 -42.14 20.59
CA PRO A 30 8.42 -42.74 21.87
C PRO A 30 9.01 -44.14 21.69
N ASN A 31 10.05 -44.43 22.47
CA ASN A 31 10.55 -45.80 22.66
C ASN A 31 9.54 -46.57 23.53
N ASP A 32 9.10 -47.71 23.02
CA ASP A 32 8.41 -48.73 23.79
C ASP A 32 9.38 -49.35 24.80
N ASP A 33 9.10 -49.24 26.10
CA ASP A 33 9.53 -50.25 27.07
C ASP A 33 8.64 -50.27 28.33
N ASP A 34 8.44 -51.47 28.85
CA ASP A 34 7.40 -51.95 29.76
C ASP A 34 7.54 -51.50 31.23
N GLY A 35 6.42 -51.49 31.98
CA GLY A 35 6.43 -51.92 33.39
C GLY A 35 5.59 -51.19 34.45
N SER A 36 4.33 -51.59 34.61
CA SER A 36 3.64 -52.03 35.87
C SER A 36 3.40 -51.11 37.11
N GLY A 37 2.09 -50.96 37.44
CA GLY A 37 1.47 -51.05 38.80
C GLY A 37 1.26 -49.72 39.57
N GLY A 38 0.14 -49.40 40.23
CA GLY A 38 -1.13 -50.05 40.59
C GLY A 38 -2.08 -49.04 41.30
N ASN A 39 -3.35 -49.42 41.52
CA ASN A 39 -4.55 -48.57 41.80
C ASN A 39 -4.77 -48.13 43.30
N PRO A 40 -5.77 -47.24 43.60
CA PRO A 40 -6.06 -46.50 44.87
C PRO A 40 -7.11 -47.24 45.76
N PRO A 41 -7.87 -46.67 46.75
CA PRO A 41 -8.90 -45.58 46.63
C PRO A 41 -9.19 -44.72 47.91
N GLY A 42 -10.23 -43.86 47.89
CA GLY A 42 -10.88 -43.33 49.12
C GLY A 42 -11.92 -42.20 48.92
N ASP A 43 -13.21 -42.53 49.08
CA ASP A 43 -14.43 -41.69 49.00
C ASP A 43 -14.87 -41.01 50.33
N GLY A 44 -15.77 -40.01 50.25
CA GLY A 44 -16.70 -39.56 51.33
C GLY A 44 -16.73 -38.04 51.58
N GLN A 45 -17.70 -37.23 51.12
CA GLN A 45 -19.14 -37.04 51.48
C GLN A 45 -19.43 -36.10 52.70
N LEU A 46 -19.95 -34.89 52.37
CA LEU A 46 -21.04 -34.03 52.93
C LEU A 46 -21.21 -33.67 54.44
N GLY A 47 -21.57 -32.40 54.67
CA GLY A 47 -22.29 -31.82 55.83
C GLY A 47 -21.80 -30.38 56.15
N GLY A 48 -22.56 -29.32 56.43
CA GLY A 48 -23.99 -29.09 56.69
C GLY A 48 -24.17 -28.09 57.85
N GLY A 49 -24.63 -26.86 57.57
CA GLY A 49 -25.31 -25.92 58.50
C GLY A 49 -24.51 -24.71 59.04
N GLN A 50 -25.07 -23.61 59.55
CA GLN A 50 -26.26 -22.79 59.26
C GLN A 50 -26.23 -21.52 60.17
N TRP A 51 -26.57 -20.35 59.60
CA TRP A 51 -27.01 -19.02 60.14
C TRP A 51 -26.23 -18.27 61.25
N GLY A 52 -25.93 -16.99 60.95
CA GLY A 52 -25.67 -15.94 61.92
C GLY A 52 -25.86 -14.56 61.28
N ASP A 53 -26.88 -13.83 61.72
CA ASP A 53 -27.32 -12.51 61.26
C ASP A 53 -26.25 -11.41 61.39
N GLY A 54 -26.26 -10.46 60.43
CA GLY A 54 -25.51 -9.21 60.56
C GLY A 54 -25.43 -8.41 59.27
N VAL A 55 -26.41 -7.54 59.02
CA VAL A 55 -26.28 -6.40 58.09
C VAL A 55 -25.86 -5.18 58.93
N PRO A 56 -24.83 -4.42 58.52
CA PRO A 56 -25.11 -3.05 58.13
C PRO A 56 -24.39 -2.60 56.83
N GLU A 57 -25.16 -1.81 56.08
CA GLU A 57 -24.82 -0.76 55.10
C GLU A 57 -23.37 -0.48 54.68
N GLY A 58 -23.19 -0.32 53.35
CA GLY A 58 -22.21 0.59 52.76
C GLY A 58 -21.25 0.00 51.72
N GLY A 59 -21.75 -0.55 50.62
CA GLY A 59 -20.93 -0.96 49.46
C GLY A 59 -21.21 -0.08 48.23
N PRO A 60 -20.19 0.32 47.43
CA PRO A 60 -20.38 1.08 46.21
C PRO A 60 -21.15 0.25 45.15
N PRO A 61 -21.89 0.88 44.22
CA PRO A 61 -22.73 0.14 43.29
C PRO A 61 -21.91 -0.77 42.39
N ALA A 62 -22.33 -2.03 42.33
CA ALA A 62 -21.74 -3.08 41.50
C ALA A 62 -21.85 -2.73 40.01
N ASP A 63 -20.77 -2.99 39.28
CA ASP A 63 -20.66 -2.89 37.84
C ASP A 63 -21.74 -3.71 37.13
N GLY A 64 -22.71 -3.03 36.54
CA GLY A 64 -23.60 -3.63 35.54
C GLY A 64 -22.81 -3.96 34.26
N PRO A 65 -23.28 -4.92 33.45
CA PRO A 65 -22.60 -5.30 32.21
C PRO A 65 -22.47 -4.07 31.29
N PRO A 66 -21.34 -3.89 30.59
CA PRO A 66 -21.15 -2.72 29.74
C PRO A 66 -22.21 -2.72 28.64
N GLY A 67 -23.01 -1.66 28.60
CA GLY A 67 -23.91 -1.39 27.49
C GLY A 67 -23.13 -1.32 26.17
N PRO A 68 -23.78 -1.60 25.03
CA PRO A 68 -23.11 -1.58 23.73
C PRO A 68 -22.44 -0.20 23.52
N PRO A 69 -21.18 -0.16 23.04
CA PRO A 69 -20.49 1.09 22.85
C PRO A 69 -21.28 1.97 21.87
N ALA A 70 -21.49 3.23 22.25
CA ALA A 70 -22.04 4.25 21.36
C ALA A 70 -21.24 4.24 20.04
N PRO A 71 -21.89 4.43 18.87
CA PRO A 71 -21.17 4.49 17.61
C PRO A 71 -20.25 5.71 17.62
N GLY A 72 -18.99 5.47 17.99
CA GLY A 72 -17.94 6.47 17.92
C GLY A 72 -17.78 6.90 16.47
N ASN A 73 -17.81 8.21 16.25
CA ASN A 73 -17.39 8.82 15.00
C ASN A 73 -16.01 8.28 14.65
N ASN A 74 -15.96 7.32 13.73
CA ASN A 74 -14.73 6.75 13.23
C ASN A 74 -14.29 7.65 12.06
N PRO A 75 -13.28 8.52 12.21
CA PRO A 75 -12.87 9.44 11.14
C PRO A 75 -12.34 8.72 9.88
N ALA A 76 -12.19 7.40 9.94
CA ALA A 76 -11.91 6.54 8.79
C ALA A 76 -13.10 6.36 7.82
N ALA A 77 -14.34 6.60 8.26
CA ALA A 77 -15.55 6.35 7.46
C ALA A 77 -15.76 7.34 6.31
N ASP A 78 -15.15 8.53 6.39
CA ASP A 78 -15.33 9.60 5.40
C ASP A 78 -14.29 9.62 4.27
N ASN A 79 -13.27 8.75 4.31
CA ASN A 79 -12.26 8.71 3.25
C ASN A 79 -12.76 7.85 2.06
N PRO A 80 -13.03 8.42 0.88
CA PRO A 80 -13.45 7.65 -0.30
C PRO A 80 -12.40 6.61 -0.73
N ALA A 81 -11.12 6.85 -0.43
CA ALA A 81 -10.02 5.92 -0.69
C ALA A 81 -10.14 4.63 0.15
N VAL A 82 -10.62 4.75 1.40
CA VAL A 82 -10.87 3.60 2.32
C VAL A 82 -12.08 2.76 1.87
N ARG A 83 -12.89 3.25 0.93
CA ARG A 83 -14.09 2.57 0.39
C ARG A 83 -13.94 2.07 -1.05
N ALA A 84 -12.78 2.25 -1.66
CA ALA A 84 -12.57 1.81 -3.03
C ALA A 84 -12.67 0.28 -3.13
N ARG A 85 -13.55 -0.22 -4.00
CA ARG A 85 -13.58 -1.66 -4.30
C ARG A 85 -12.36 -2.04 -5.14
N VAL A 86 -11.82 -3.21 -4.89
CA VAL A 86 -10.76 -3.79 -5.71
C VAL A 86 -11.41 -4.82 -6.65
N PRO A 87 -11.47 -4.58 -7.97
CA PRO A 87 -11.93 -5.59 -8.91
C PRO A 87 -10.99 -6.81 -8.92
N ASP A 88 -11.54 -8.01 -9.11
CA ASP A 88 -10.77 -9.27 -9.06
C ASP A 88 -9.58 -9.28 -10.04
N HIS A 89 -9.77 -8.77 -11.25
CA HIS A 89 -8.71 -8.68 -12.26
C HIS A 89 -7.58 -7.71 -11.90
N VAL A 90 -7.82 -6.79 -10.96
CA VAL A 90 -6.82 -5.83 -10.46
C VAL A 90 -6.20 -6.30 -9.15
N ALA A 91 -6.86 -7.19 -8.41
CA ALA A 91 -6.49 -7.57 -7.05
C ALA A 91 -5.05 -8.07 -6.91
N GLY A 92 -4.57 -8.84 -7.90
CA GLY A 92 -3.20 -9.34 -7.94
C GLY A 92 -2.14 -8.28 -8.22
N GLY A 93 -2.52 -7.15 -8.83
CA GLY A 93 -1.61 -6.09 -9.25
C GLY A 93 -0.53 -6.54 -10.23
N CYS A 94 0.41 -5.64 -10.52
CA CYS A 94 1.59 -5.94 -11.32
C CYS A 94 2.85 -5.41 -10.64
N PHE A 95 3.93 -6.18 -10.71
CA PHE A 95 5.25 -5.71 -10.29
C PHE A 95 5.89 -4.85 -11.38
N SER A 96 6.55 -3.77 -10.98
CA SER A 96 7.22 -2.84 -11.88
C SER A 96 8.65 -2.56 -11.44
N THR A 97 9.55 -2.50 -12.44
CA THR A 97 10.96 -2.16 -12.26
C THR A 97 11.28 -0.70 -12.56
N GLY A 98 10.29 0.11 -12.89
CA GLY A 98 10.46 1.52 -13.23
C GLY A 98 9.28 2.03 -14.05
N ALA A 99 9.27 3.32 -14.36
CA ALA A 99 8.23 3.88 -15.21
C ALA A 99 8.77 4.93 -16.18
N ILE A 100 8.04 5.14 -17.27
CA ILE A 100 8.21 6.26 -18.20
C ILE A 100 7.03 7.20 -18.00
N VAL A 101 7.32 8.50 -17.88
CA VAL A 101 6.30 9.54 -17.75
C VAL A 101 6.31 10.38 -19.02
N MET A 102 5.16 10.53 -19.65
CA MET A 102 4.96 11.38 -20.81
C MET A 102 3.86 12.41 -20.54
N THR A 103 4.02 13.60 -21.08
CA THR A 103 3.02 14.68 -21.00
C THR A 103 2.24 14.75 -22.31
N GLY A 104 1.00 14.29 -22.29
CA GLY A 104 0.05 14.45 -23.39
C GLY A 104 -0.56 15.86 -23.45
N PRO A 105 -1.57 16.07 -24.31
CA PRO A 105 -2.26 17.37 -24.41
C PRO A 105 -3.15 17.68 -23.20
N SER A 106 -3.80 16.66 -22.62
CA SER A 106 -4.77 16.77 -21.51
C SER A 106 -4.39 15.94 -20.28
N GLU A 107 -3.64 14.87 -20.47
CA GLU A 107 -3.26 13.92 -19.44
C GLU A 107 -1.76 13.58 -19.49
N PHE A 108 -1.25 13.17 -18.34
CA PHE A 108 -0.01 12.44 -18.25
C PHE A 108 -0.24 10.95 -18.51
N ILE A 109 0.72 10.33 -19.16
CA ILE A 109 0.77 8.88 -19.38
C ILE A 109 1.92 8.36 -18.54
N VAL A 110 1.62 7.41 -17.65
CA VAL A 110 2.62 6.74 -16.80
C VAL A 110 2.65 5.27 -17.18
N ASP A 111 3.69 4.88 -17.91
CA ASP A 111 3.92 3.51 -18.33
C ASP A 111 4.87 2.83 -17.36
N PHE A 112 4.32 1.95 -16.54
CA PHE A 112 5.09 1.11 -15.63
C PHE A 112 5.66 -0.07 -16.40
N LEU A 113 6.96 -0.27 -16.25
CA LEU A 113 7.73 -1.23 -17.02
C LEU A 113 7.96 -2.51 -16.23
N GLN A 114 8.05 -3.61 -16.96
CA GLN A 114 8.62 -4.86 -16.48
C GLN A 114 9.82 -5.21 -17.36
N THR A 115 11.01 -5.00 -16.81
CA THR A 115 12.29 -5.23 -17.50
C THR A 115 13.04 -6.45 -16.96
N VAL A 116 12.42 -7.23 -16.05
CA VAL A 116 12.98 -8.51 -15.61
C VAL A 116 12.63 -9.58 -16.63
N GLY A 117 13.65 -10.11 -17.30
CA GLY A 117 13.48 -11.07 -18.39
C GLY A 117 13.07 -10.41 -19.71
N ARG A 118 13.25 -11.13 -20.83
CA ARG A 118 12.81 -10.69 -22.16
C ARG A 118 11.48 -11.36 -22.53
N PRO A 119 10.60 -10.69 -23.29
CA PRO A 119 10.73 -9.31 -23.77
C PRO A 119 10.46 -8.30 -22.63
N HIS A 120 11.18 -7.17 -22.65
CA HIS A 120 10.80 -6.03 -21.81
C HIS A 120 9.44 -5.53 -22.29
N ARG A 121 8.57 -5.14 -21.35
CA ARG A 121 7.22 -4.70 -21.69
C ARG A 121 6.74 -3.58 -20.80
N VAL A 122 5.73 -2.87 -21.28
CA VAL A 122 4.86 -2.07 -20.40
C VAL A 122 3.92 -3.04 -19.68
N ALA A 123 4.01 -3.07 -18.35
CA ALA A 123 3.20 -3.91 -17.49
C ALA A 123 1.82 -3.30 -17.22
N VAL A 124 1.77 -1.97 -17.04
CA VAL A 124 0.52 -1.23 -16.97
C VAL A 124 0.75 0.21 -17.43
N ARG A 125 -0.24 0.75 -18.13
CA ARG A 125 -0.31 2.15 -18.52
C ARG A 125 -1.39 2.83 -17.70
N VAL A 126 -1.03 3.89 -16.98
CA VAL A 126 -1.97 4.70 -16.19
C VAL A 126 -2.07 6.09 -16.81
N ILE A 127 -3.30 6.52 -17.08
CA ILE A 127 -3.63 7.84 -17.63
C ILE A 127 -4.09 8.73 -16.49
N ILE A 128 -3.37 9.83 -16.24
CA ILE A 128 -3.59 10.71 -15.09
C ILE A 128 -3.88 12.13 -15.60
N PRO A 129 -5.02 12.74 -15.25
CA PRO A 129 -5.29 14.14 -15.62
C PRO A 129 -4.20 15.09 -15.15
N HIS A 130 -3.93 16.12 -15.93
CA HIS A 130 -2.96 17.16 -15.56
C HIS A 130 -3.22 17.76 -14.15
N ALA A 131 -4.49 17.92 -13.77
CA ALA A 131 -4.87 18.49 -12.47
C ALA A 131 -4.59 17.56 -11.28
N VAL A 132 -4.47 16.25 -11.50
CA VAL A 132 -4.27 15.24 -10.45
C VAL A 132 -2.78 15.01 -10.17
N MET A 133 -1.92 15.22 -11.17
CA MET A 133 -0.49 14.93 -11.07
C MET A 133 0.24 15.63 -9.90
N PRO A 134 0.01 16.92 -9.59
CA PRO A 134 0.67 17.56 -8.46
C PRO A 134 0.38 16.86 -7.12
N GLN A 135 -0.87 16.46 -6.89
CA GLN A 135 -1.26 15.71 -5.69
C GLN A 135 -0.57 14.34 -5.63
N PHE A 136 -0.39 13.67 -6.77
CA PHE A 136 0.36 12.42 -6.82
C PHE A 136 1.83 12.63 -6.45
N VAL A 137 2.48 13.65 -7.03
CA VAL A 137 3.88 14.00 -6.70
C VAL A 137 4.05 14.23 -5.19
N ASP A 138 3.17 15.03 -4.58
CA ASP A 138 3.22 15.33 -3.16
C ASP A 138 2.99 14.08 -2.29
N ALA A 139 2.02 13.25 -2.66
CA ALA A 139 1.73 12.00 -1.96
C ALA A 139 2.90 11.01 -2.02
N LEU A 140 3.53 10.87 -3.19
CA LEU A 140 4.67 9.98 -3.38
C LEU A 140 5.90 10.50 -2.63
N GLN A 141 6.15 11.81 -2.65
CA GLN A 141 7.20 12.44 -1.86
C GLN A 141 7.02 12.18 -0.36
N LYS A 142 5.84 12.45 0.18
CA LYS A 142 5.56 12.24 1.61
C LYS A 142 5.75 10.78 2.01
N ASN A 143 5.30 9.85 1.16
CA ASN A 143 5.50 8.42 1.43
C ASN A 143 6.97 8.00 1.35
N LEU A 144 7.75 8.59 0.45
CA LEU A 144 9.20 8.37 0.38
C LEU A 144 9.92 8.89 1.63
N GLU A 145 9.53 10.05 2.15
CA GLU A 145 10.07 10.58 3.42
C GLU A 145 9.73 9.67 4.62
N LEU A 146 8.49 9.18 4.70
CA LEU A 146 8.08 8.20 5.71
C LEU A 146 8.85 6.89 5.62
N TYR A 147 9.04 6.38 4.40
CA TYR A 147 9.86 5.20 4.15
C TYR A 147 11.28 5.43 4.66
N LYS A 148 11.90 6.56 4.32
CA LYS A 148 13.27 6.89 4.75
C LYS A 148 13.42 6.93 6.26
N GLY A 149 12.42 7.48 6.96
CA GLY A 149 12.41 7.49 8.42
C GLY A 149 12.33 6.10 9.06
N ARG A 150 11.74 5.12 8.37
CA ARG A 150 11.55 3.75 8.88
C ARG A 150 12.65 2.77 8.45
N PHE A 151 13.07 2.85 7.20
CA PHE A 151 13.92 1.85 6.55
C PHE A 151 15.26 2.41 6.06
N GLY A 152 15.47 3.72 6.14
CA GLY A 152 16.65 4.41 5.59
C GLY A 152 16.52 4.73 4.10
N GLU A 153 17.63 5.14 3.48
CA GLU A 153 17.64 5.46 2.05
C GLU A 153 17.36 4.21 1.21
N PRO A 154 16.42 4.27 0.23
CA PRO A 154 16.14 3.14 -0.62
C PRO A 154 17.37 2.77 -1.46
N MET A 155 17.72 1.48 -1.47
CA MET A 155 18.83 0.98 -2.28
C MET A 155 18.50 1.13 -3.76
N MET A 156 19.13 2.09 -4.42
CA MET A 156 19.01 2.25 -5.87
C MET A 156 19.77 1.10 -6.56
N PRO A 157 19.19 0.45 -7.57
CA PRO A 157 19.94 -0.50 -8.37
C PRO A 157 21.09 0.24 -9.04
N THR A 158 22.33 -0.18 -8.75
CA THR A 158 23.52 0.38 -9.38
C THR A 158 23.41 0.16 -10.89
N PRO A 159 23.45 1.23 -11.71
CA PRO A 159 23.57 1.05 -13.15
C PRO A 159 24.84 0.24 -13.40
N THR A 160 24.72 -0.92 -14.06
CA THR A 160 25.90 -1.64 -14.52
C THR A 160 26.65 -0.68 -15.45
N PRO A 161 27.93 -0.35 -15.19
CA PRO A 161 28.66 0.59 -16.03
C PRO A 161 28.75 0.00 -17.43
N ASN A 162 27.96 0.51 -18.36
CA ASN A 162 28.14 0.20 -19.77
C ASN A 162 29.19 1.21 -20.28
N PRO A 163 30.38 0.79 -20.72
CA PRO A 163 31.42 1.70 -21.20
C PRO A 163 31.00 2.52 -22.43
N ASN A 164 29.88 2.19 -23.07
CA ASN A 164 29.24 3.00 -24.12
C ASN A 164 28.14 3.95 -23.61
N ALA A 165 27.87 4.04 -22.30
CA ALA A 165 26.80 4.87 -21.72
C ALA A 165 27.05 6.38 -21.82
N GLU A 166 28.26 6.81 -22.20
CA GLU A 166 28.54 8.21 -22.55
C GLU A 166 27.90 8.63 -23.88
N GLN A 167 27.39 7.68 -24.67
CA GLN A 167 26.81 7.95 -25.98
C GLN A 167 25.29 8.03 -25.90
N ARG A 168 24.82 9.24 -25.57
CA ARG A 168 23.42 9.73 -25.64
C ARG A 168 22.46 9.07 -24.66
N ARG A 169 21.72 9.91 -23.90
CA ARG A 169 20.51 9.44 -23.23
C ARG A 169 19.51 9.03 -24.32
N PRO A 170 19.03 7.78 -24.36
CA PRO A 170 18.06 7.35 -25.36
C PRO A 170 16.80 8.21 -25.24
N SER A 171 16.27 8.61 -26.39
CA SER A 171 15.00 9.30 -26.51
C SER A 171 13.85 8.39 -26.06
N PRO A 172 12.71 8.96 -25.61
CA PRO A 172 11.54 8.16 -25.24
C PRO A 172 11.12 7.16 -26.33
N GLN A 173 11.20 7.55 -27.61
CA GLN A 173 10.87 6.70 -28.74
C GLN A 173 11.80 5.48 -28.84
N GLU A 174 13.12 5.66 -28.72
CA GLU A 174 14.08 4.54 -28.71
C GLU A 174 13.81 3.58 -27.56
N ILE A 175 13.36 4.09 -26.41
CA ILE A 175 12.96 3.23 -25.28
C ILE A 175 11.71 2.42 -25.63
N TYR A 176 10.73 2.99 -26.33
CA TYR A 176 9.52 2.27 -26.74
C TYR A 176 9.75 1.24 -27.83
N ASP A 177 10.71 1.46 -28.74
CA ASP A 177 11.04 0.48 -29.79
C ASP A 177 11.51 -0.86 -29.20
N ASP A 178 12.13 -0.83 -28.02
CA ASP A 178 12.58 -2.01 -27.27
C ASP A 178 11.51 -2.61 -26.34
N LEU A 179 10.35 -1.97 -26.22
CA LEU A 179 9.27 -2.39 -25.32
C LEU A 179 8.12 -3.01 -26.08
N LYS A 180 7.74 -4.22 -25.67
CA LYS A 180 6.45 -4.77 -26.06
C LYS A 180 5.35 -3.98 -25.34
N LEU A 181 4.35 -3.54 -26.10
CA LEU A 181 3.13 -2.94 -25.59
C LEU A 181 1.97 -3.91 -25.84
N PRO A 182 1.60 -4.76 -24.87
CA PRO A 182 0.46 -5.67 -25.02
C PRO A 182 -0.85 -4.93 -25.36
N ASP A 183 -1.72 -5.58 -26.13
CA ASP A 183 -2.99 -4.98 -26.57
C ASP A 183 -3.86 -4.58 -25.37
N GLU A 184 -3.83 -5.37 -24.29
CA GLU A 184 -4.60 -5.08 -23.08
C GLU A 184 -4.16 -3.81 -22.33
N VAL A 185 -2.91 -3.36 -22.51
CA VAL A 185 -2.41 -2.13 -21.88
C VAL A 185 -2.37 -0.94 -22.84
N LEU A 186 -2.66 -1.15 -24.12
CA LEU A 186 -2.47 -0.16 -25.17
C LEU A 186 -3.29 1.11 -24.90
N SER A 187 -4.54 0.95 -24.47
CA SER A 187 -5.43 2.04 -24.05
C SER A 187 -5.15 2.55 -22.64
N GLY A 188 -4.50 1.74 -21.80
CA GLY A 188 -4.27 2.03 -20.39
C GLY A 188 -5.54 2.07 -19.54
N THR A 189 -5.36 2.42 -18.27
CA THR A 189 -6.44 2.65 -17.31
C THR A 189 -6.41 4.09 -16.82
N TYR A 190 -7.57 4.70 -16.64
CA TYR A 190 -7.68 6.05 -16.11
C TYR A 190 -7.55 6.04 -14.58
N ALA A 191 -6.94 7.08 -14.02
CA ALA A 191 -6.89 7.29 -12.58
C ALA A 191 -7.00 8.78 -12.23
N ASN A 192 -7.87 9.09 -11.25
CA ASN A 192 -8.02 10.44 -10.69
C ASN A 192 -7.56 10.55 -9.23
N GLY A 193 -6.96 9.49 -8.70
CA GLY A 193 -6.37 9.46 -7.38
C GLY A 193 -5.42 8.28 -7.25
N VAL A 194 -4.68 8.26 -6.15
CA VAL A 194 -3.76 7.18 -5.82
C VAL A 194 -3.68 7.01 -4.31
N MET A 195 -3.69 5.77 -3.85
CA MET A 195 -3.30 5.40 -2.49
C MET A 195 -1.91 4.78 -2.53
N ILE A 196 -1.07 5.20 -1.60
CA ILE A 196 0.32 4.77 -1.53
C ILE A 196 0.57 4.13 -0.17
N GLY A 197 1.03 2.89 -0.20
CA GLY A 197 1.61 2.19 0.94
C GLY A 197 3.02 1.73 0.60
N HIS A 198 3.83 1.39 1.59
CA HIS A 198 5.17 0.88 1.36
C HIS A 198 5.61 -0.12 2.44
N GLY A 199 6.31 -1.15 2.01
CA GLY A 199 7.10 -2.03 2.87
C GLY A 199 8.58 -1.67 2.80
N ALA A 200 9.45 -2.56 3.30
CA ALA A 200 10.89 -2.36 3.27
C ALA A 200 11.50 -2.46 1.84
N THR A 201 10.85 -3.18 0.93
CA THR A 201 11.40 -3.52 -0.39
C THR A 201 10.64 -2.86 -1.55
N GLU A 202 9.38 -2.47 -1.34
CA GLU A 202 8.50 -2.02 -2.41
C GLU A 202 7.43 -1.03 -1.93
N PHE A 203 6.93 -0.24 -2.87
CA PHE A 203 5.80 0.66 -2.72
C PHE A 203 4.59 0.08 -3.46
N GLY A 204 3.46 -0.03 -2.78
CA GLY A 204 2.17 -0.32 -3.38
C GLY A 204 1.49 0.98 -3.81
N LEU A 205 1.19 1.10 -5.09
CA LEU A 205 0.48 2.21 -5.72
C LEU A 205 -0.88 1.71 -6.21
N ASP A 206 -1.93 2.04 -5.47
CA ASP A 206 -3.31 1.74 -5.84
C ASP A 206 -3.91 2.96 -6.52
N PHE A 207 -3.96 2.92 -7.85
CA PHE A 207 -4.58 3.95 -8.66
C PHE A 207 -6.11 3.82 -8.59
N LEU A 208 -6.77 4.95 -8.39
CA LEU A 208 -8.20 5.01 -8.11
C LEU A 208 -8.98 5.69 -9.22
N THR A 209 -10.15 5.14 -9.52
CA THR A 209 -11.25 5.83 -10.19
C THR A 209 -12.31 6.17 -9.16
N SER A 210 -12.33 7.43 -8.72
CA SER A 210 -13.33 7.93 -7.78
C SER A 210 -14.57 8.43 -8.53
N PHE A 211 -15.37 7.48 -9.02
CA PHE A 211 -16.63 7.74 -9.71
C PHE A 211 -17.84 7.40 -8.83
N PHE A 212 -18.96 8.09 -9.05
CA PHE A 212 -20.23 7.70 -8.46
C PHE A 212 -20.73 6.40 -9.11
N PRO A 213 -21.36 5.45 -8.38
CA PRO A 213 -21.70 5.50 -6.95
C PRO A 213 -20.59 5.02 -6.01
N GLN A 214 -19.56 4.38 -6.55
CA GLN A 214 -18.50 3.78 -5.74
C GLN A 214 -17.15 3.87 -6.45
N SER A 215 -16.14 4.32 -5.71
CA SER A 215 -14.75 4.30 -6.15
C SER A 215 -14.25 2.87 -6.37
N ALA A 216 -13.34 2.70 -7.33
CA ALA A 216 -12.68 1.43 -7.58
C ALA A 216 -11.17 1.62 -7.77
N VAL A 217 -10.39 0.57 -7.49
CA VAL A 217 -8.98 0.49 -7.86
C VAL A 217 -8.92 0.13 -9.35
N SER A 218 -8.34 1.01 -10.16
CA SER A 218 -8.24 0.86 -11.60
C SER A 218 -6.91 0.22 -12.04
N ALA A 219 -5.86 0.36 -11.24
CA ALA A 219 -4.62 -0.39 -11.32
C ALA A 219 -3.95 -0.50 -9.95
N ARG A 220 -3.28 -1.62 -9.71
CA ARG A 220 -2.42 -1.84 -8.54
C ARG A 220 -1.01 -2.15 -9.00
N VAL A 221 -0.05 -1.32 -8.59
CA VAL A 221 1.36 -1.46 -8.99
C VAL A 221 2.23 -1.62 -7.76
N PHE A 222 3.08 -2.64 -7.78
CA PHE A 222 4.15 -2.81 -6.80
C PHE A 222 5.46 -2.37 -7.43
N LEU A 223 5.99 -1.24 -6.96
CA LEU A 223 7.23 -0.65 -7.47
C LEU A 223 8.37 -0.89 -6.49
N ALA A 224 9.50 -1.41 -6.97
CA ALA A 224 10.69 -1.57 -6.14
C ALA A 224 11.08 -0.23 -5.47
N ALA A 225 11.34 -0.24 -4.16
CA ALA A 225 11.60 0.98 -3.38
C ALA A 225 12.77 1.81 -3.96
N GLY A 226 13.81 1.14 -4.46
CA GLY A 226 14.94 1.77 -5.15
C GLY A 226 14.59 2.58 -6.41
N GLN A 227 13.43 2.35 -7.01
CA GLN A 227 12.98 3.06 -8.22
C GLN A 227 12.10 4.28 -7.92
N VAL A 228 11.59 4.40 -6.69
CA VAL A 228 10.68 5.46 -6.28
C VAL A 228 11.31 6.86 -6.41
N PRO A 229 12.57 7.11 -6.00
CA PRO A 229 13.18 8.42 -6.18
C PRO A 229 13.21 8.86 -7.65
N ARG A 230 13.59 7.95 -8.55
CA ARG A 230 13.65 8.23 -10.00
C ARG A 230 12.26 8.49 -10.59
N LEU A 231 11.25 7.74 -10.16
CA LEU A 231 9.87 8.00 -10.55
C LEU A 231 9.45 9.40 -10.10
N LEU A 232 9.68 9.75 -8.84
CA LEU A 232 9.32 11.06 -8.28
C LEU A 232 9.98 12.21 -9.06
N ASP A 233 11.28 12.10 -9.36
CA ASP A 233 11.99 13.10 -10.15
C ASP A 233 11.43 13.23 -11.58
N SER A 234 11.05 12.11 -12.19
CA SER A 234 10.43 12.09 -13.52
C SER A 234 9.06 12.78 -13.53
N LEU A 235 8.22 12.51 -12.51
CA LEU A 235 6.90 13.14 -12.36
C LEU A 235 7.01 14.65 -12.09
N ARG A 236 7.98 15.07 -11.26
CA ARG A 236 8.30 16.50 -11.03
C ARG A 236 8.75 17.19 -12.30
N GLY A 237 9.67 16.56 -13.04
CA GLY A 237 10.16 17.07 -14.33
C GLY A 237 9.03 17.25 -15.33
N ALA A 238 8.13 16.26 -15.45
CA ALA A 238 6.98 16.31 -16.35
C ALA A 238 5.98 17.41 -15.95
N THR A 239 5.70 17.58 -14.66
CA THR A 239 4.84 18.65 -14.13
C THR A 239 5.40 20.03 -14.46
N LYS A 240 6.70 20.24 -14.18
CA LYS A 240 7.37 21.51 -14.48
C LYS A 240 7.35 21.84 -15.98
N GLN A 241 7.64 20.87 -16.84
CA GLN A 241 7.59 21.06 -18.29
C GLN A 241 6.20 21.47 -18.79
N LEU A 242 5.14 20.92 -18.19
CA LEU A 242 3.77 21.30 -18.52
C LEU A 242 3.47 22.75 -18.11
N GLU A 243 3.91 23.16 -16.93
CA GLU A 243 3.75 24.54 -16.45
C GLU A 243 4.48 25.55 -17.33
N ASP A 244 5.73 25.25 -17.70
CA ASP A 244 6.53 26.09 -18.58
C ASP A 244 5.87 26.22 -19.97
N ARG A 245 5.32 25.11 -20.50
CA ARG A 245 4.55 25.11 -21.76
C ARG A 245 3.29 25.98 -21.67
N ARG A 246 2.57 25.95 -20.53
CA ARG A 246 1.37 26.78 -20.33
C ARG A 246 1.71 28.27 -20.30
N LYS A 247 2.76 28.65 -19.55
CA LYS A 247 3.23 30.04 -19.49
C LYS A 247 3.72 30.56 -20.83
N GLY A 248 4.44 29.73 -21.60
CA GLY A 248 4.89 30.07 -22.94
C GLY A 248 3.75 30.32 -23.93
N ASN A 249 2.62 29.62 -23.77
CA ASN A 249 1.43 29.80 -24.60
C ASN A 249 0.57 31.01 -24.18
N GLU A 250 0.63 31.42 -22.92
CA GLU A 250 -0.06 32.61 -22.40
C GLU A 250 0.65 33.92 -22.78
N GLY A 251 1.98 33.90 -22.94
CA GLY A 251 2.76 35.08 -23.34
C GLY A 251 2.75 35.41 -24.83
N ASN A 252 2.07 34.61 -25.66
CA ASN A 252 2.01 34.74 -27.12
C ASN A 252 0.57 34.99 -27.65
N GLN A 253 -0.35 35.37 -26.77
CA GLN A 253 -1.72 35.83 -27.06
C GLN A 253 -1.90 37.26 -26.56
#